data_AF-A0A6P2FRD0-F1
#
_entry.id   AF-A0A6P2FRD0-F1
#
_cell.length_a   1.000
_cell.length_b   1.000
_cell.length_c   1.000
_cell.angle_alpha   90.00
_cell.angle_beta   90.00
_cell.angle_gamma   90.00
#
_symmetry.space_group_name_H-M   'P 1'
#
loop_
_entity.id
_entity.type
_entity.pdbx_description
1 polymer ?
#
loop_
_entity_poly.entity_id
_entity_poly.type
_entity_poly.pdbx_seq_one_letter_code
_entity_poly.pdbx_strand_id
1 'polypeptide(L)'
;MSSPFSAPVPTVRLFGSAGLLSALPNLLGFHPSDALVIACLSARGTIAPVMRVDLSTFTPHVAAHLAAQAATFADRAAVVTYSQNPERDEVAQVMAVHLFGAGVDIVDTLRVSNDPATPDPQLQGWDALHGRRVLDSRAEVEASAQYDPTDQVTPEVAALIAQAETGAHPHEMVAAILADPAPTSRCVPEVLAAVRQLPDDSAATAVLCTVLSVLAYIAGDGALANVAIVRALAARPGYDPARTIDTLMSEGQPPAVIRAAYR
;
A
#
# COMPACT_ATOMS: atom_id res chain seq x y z
N MET A 1 12.09 7.03 -32.00
CA MET A 1 11.07 5.97 -31.97
C MET A 1 10.50 5.94 -30.58
N SER A 2 9.23 6.34 -30.42
CA SER A 2 8.57 6.51 -29.12
C SER A 2 8.18 5.14 -28.55
N SER A 3 8.50 4.90 -27.28
CA SER A 3 8.26 3.63 -26.59
C SER A 3 6.76 3.33 -26.45
N PRO A 4 6.26 2.12 -26.78
CA PRO A 4 4.84 1.77 -26.72
C PRO A 4 4.29 1.58 -25.29
N PHE A 5 5.08 1.81 -24.24
CA PHE A 5 4.69 1.62 -22.84
C PHE A 5 4.11 2.86 -22.15
N SER A 6 3.70 3.88 -22.91
CA SER A 6 3.27 5.17 -22.36
C SER A 6 1.77 5.40 -22.53
N ALA A 7 0.92 4.48 -22.07
CA ALA A 7 -0.37 4.94 -21.57
C ALA A 7 -0.04 5.74 -20.30
N PRO A 8 -0.25 7.07 -20.27
CA PRO A 8 0.04 7.84 -19.07
C PRO A 8 -0.76 7.25 -17.92
N VAL A 9 -0.09 6.92 -16.81
CA VAL A 9 -0.80 6.61 -15.57
C VAL A 9 -1.75 7.78 -15.31
N PRO A 10 -3.07 7.56 -15.24
CA PRO A 10 -4.01 8.65 -15.13
C PRO A 10 -3.64 9.48 -13.91
N THR A 11 -3.31 10.74 -14.16
CA THR A 11 -2.91 11.66 -13.09
C THR A 11 -4.15 12.30 -12.52
N VAL A 12 -4.43 12.00 -11.25
CA VAL A 12 -5.54 12.59 -10.51
C VAL A 12 -5.07 13.90 -9.89
N ARG A 13 -5.82 14.99 -10.08
CA ARG A 13 -5.54 16.27 -9.44
C ARG A 13 -6.41 16.46 -8.21
N LEU A 14 -5.77 16.63 -7.06
CA LEU A 14 -6.41 16.90 -5.78
C LEU A 14 -6.41 18.42 -5.52
N PHE A 15 -7.51 18.95 -4.98
CA PHE A 15 -7.64 20.35 -4.62
C PHE A 15 -8.09 20.49 -3.17
N GLY A 16 -7.32 21.26 -2.39
CA GLY A 16 -7.62 21.53 -0.98
C GLY A 16 -7.63 20.28 -0.09
N SER A 17 -8.09 20.48 1.15
CA SER A 17 -8.20 19.43 2.16
C SER A 17 -9.30 18.41 1.82
N ALA A 18 -10.43 18.85 1.24
CA ALA A 18 -11.50 17.95 0.82
C ALA A 18 -11.04 16.95 -0.27
N GLY A 19 -10.32 17.41 -1.29
CA GLY A 19 -9.72 16.55 -2.31
C GLY A 19 -8.67 15.59 -1.76
N LEU A 20 -7.90 16.00 -0.75
CA LEU A 20 -6.97 15.11 -0.05
C LEU A 20 -7.72 14.02 0.73
N LEU A 21 -8.66 14.41 1.60
CA LEU A 21 -9.39 13.50 2.49
C LEU A 21 -10.19 12.43 1.74
N SER A 22 -10.72 12.77 0.57
CA SER A 22 -11.43 11.83 -0.31
C SER A 22 -10.50 10.88 -1.07
N ALA A 23 -9.26 11.29 -1.35
CA ALA A 23 -8.26 10.42 -1.98
C ALA A 23 -7.63 9.43 -1.00
N LEU A 24 -7.47 9.79 0.27
CA LEU A 24 -6.74 9.00 1.27
C LEU A 24 -7.23 7.55 1.42
N PRO A 25 -8.53 7.24 1.54
CA PRO A 25 -9.00 5.85 1.63
C PRO A 25 -8.61 5.01 0.41
N ASN A 26 -8.62 5.60 -0.79
CA ASN A 26 -8.23 4.92 -2.03
C ASN A 26 -6.72 4.66 -2.13
N LEU A 27 -5.92 5.53 -1.53
CA LEU A 27 -4.48 5.38 -1.44
C LEU A 27 -4.08 4.35 -0.38
N LEU A 28 -4.86 4.26 0.70
CA LEU A 28 -4.68 3.28 1.77
C LEU A 28 -5.30 1.91 1.45
N GLY A 29 -6.27 1.83 0.53
CA GLY A 29 -7.00 0.60 0.22
C GLY A 29 -8.15 0.28 1.20
N PHE A 30 -8.34 1.08 2.24
CA PHE A 30 -9.42 0.93 3.20
C PHE A 30 -9.74 2.25 3.90
N HIS A 31 -10.89 2.32 4.56
CA HIS A 31 -11.27 3.46 5.39
C HIS A 31 -10.50 3.45 6.72
N PRO A 32 -9.59 4.41 6.96
CA PRO A 32 -8.86 4.46 8.23
C PRO A 32 -9.81 4.81 9.38
N SER A 33 -9.66 4.11 10.50
CA SER A 33 -10.32 4.41 11.77
C SER A 33 -9.30 4.37 12.91
N ASP A 34 -9.47 5.24 13.90
CA ASP A 34 -8.57 5.44 15.05
C ASP A 34 -7.07 5.42 14.66
N ALA A 35 -6.72 6.24 13.66
CA ALA A 35 -5.42 6.25 13.02
C ALA A 35 -4.90 7.68 12.77
N LEU A 36 -3.57 7.83 12.76
CA LEU A 36 -2.88 9.00 12.22
C LEU A 36 -2.38 8.67 10.81
N VAL A 37 -2.65 9.55 9.85
CA VAL A 37 -2.21 9.44 8.46
C VAL A 37 -1.33 10.63 8.11
N ILE A 38 -0.19 10.37 7.46
CA ILE A 38 0.76 11.37 7.00
C ILE A 38 0.78 11.28 5.46
N ALA A 39 0.19 12.28 4.80
CA ALA A 39 0.20 12.39 3.36
C ALA A 39 1.41 13.21 2.93
N CYS A 40 2.48 12.53 2.51
CA CYS A 40 3.69 13.20 2.04
C CYS A 40 3.48 13.81 0.66
N LEU A 41 4.03 15.00 0.45
CA LEU A 41 3.97 15.77 -0.78
C LEU A 41 5.40 16.01 -1.25
N SER A 42 5.71 15.58 -2.47
CA SER A 42 7.00 15.91 -3.08
C SER A 42 7.09 17.41 -3.34
N ALA A 43 8.30 17.91 -3.59
CA ALA A 43 8.54 19.30 -4.01
C ALA A 43 7.75 19.72 -5.26
N ARG A 44 7.26 18.75 -6.07
CA ARG A 44 6.40 18.99 -7.24
C ARG A 44 4.91 19.07 -6.91
N GLY A 45 4.53 18.98 -5.63
CA GLY A 45 3.14 18.96 -5.18
C GLY A 45 2.40 17.66 -5.52
N THR A 46 3.12 16.57 -5.81
CA THR A 46 2.52 15.26 -6.04
C THR A 46 2.48 14.48 -4.73
N ILE A 47 1.42 13.71 -4.53
CA ILE A 47 1.37 12.74 -3.44
C ILE A 47 2.55 11.77 -3.59
N ALA A 48 3.35 11.69 -2.54
CA ALA A 48 4.46 10.77 -2.35
C ALA A 48 3.95 9.59 -1.48
N PRO A 49 4.74 8.92 -0.62
CA PRO A 49 4.18 7.92 0.28
C PRO A 49 3.07 8.48 1.18
N VAL A 50 2.00 7.72 1.36
CA VAL A 50 1.02 7.95 2.41
C VAL A 50 1.31 6.96 3.52
N MET A 51 1.68 7.47 4.69
CA MET A 51 1.99 6.65 5.86
C MET A 51 0.81 6.64 6.80
N ARG A 52 0.59 5.51 7.49
CA ARG A 52 -0.48 5.35 8.46
C ARG A 52 0.05 4.63 9.70
N VAL A 53 -0.38 5.08 10.86
CA VAL A 53 -0.14 4.41 12.14
C VAL A 53 -1.41 4.37 12.97
N ASP A 54 -1.68 3.23 13.60
CA ASP A 54 -2.82 3.08 14.51
C ASP A 54 -2.57 3.91 15.79
N LEU A 55 -3.54 4.70 16.23
CA LEU A 55 -3.39 5.62 17.38
C LEU A 55 -3.12 4.87 18.70
N SER A 56 -3.45 3.57 18.78
CA SER A 56 -3.11 2.70 19.90
C SER A 56 -1.62 2.36 20.01
N THR A 57 -0.89 2.47 18.90
CA THR A 57 0.55 2.14 18.80
C THR A 57 1.43 3.39 18.67
N PHE A 58 0.82 4.57 18.57
CA PHE A 58 1.54 5.82 18.40
C PHE A 58 2.36 6.16 19.64
N THR A 59 3.64 6.43 19.44
CA THR A 59 4.57 6.88 20.47
C THR A 59 5.52 7.93 19.87
N PRO A 60 6.21 8.76 20.68
CA PRO A 60 7.22 9.69 20.16
C PRO A 60 8.34 9.01 19.36
N HIS A 61 8.69 7.77 19.70
CA HIS A 61 9.67 7.01 18.93
C HIS A 61 9.17 6.64 17.53
N VAL A 62 7.92 6.19 17.44
CA VAL A 62 7.24 5.91 16.16
C VAL A 62 7.09 7.21 15.35
N ALA A 63 6.75 8.32 16.00
CA ALA A 63 6.66 9.63 15.35
C ALA A 63 8.01 10.07 14.76
N ALA A 64 9.11 9.91 15.49
CA ALA A 64 10.45 10.22 14.99
C ALA A 64 10.82 9.35 13.78
N HIS A 65 10.48 8.05 13.82
CA HIS A 65 10.72 7.13 12.70
C HIS A 65 9.93 7.53 11.44
N LEU A 66 8.63 7.77 11.59
CA LEU A 66 7.75 8.21 10.49
C LEU A 66 8.21 9.55 9.90
N ALA A 67 8.68 10.49 10.73
CA ALA A 67 9.21 11.76 10.26
C ALA A 67 10.49 11.60 9.44
N ALA A 68 11.41 10.72 9.88
CA ALA A 68 12.62 10.42 9.13
C ALA A 68 12.31 9.76 7.78
N GLN A 69 11.33 8.85 7.73
CA GLN A 69 10.85 8.28 6.49
C GLN A 69 10.22 9.36 5.59
N ALA A 70 9.39 10.24 6.13
CA ALA A 70 8.74 11.30 5.35
C ALA A 70 9.77 12.22 4.67
N ALA A 71 10.82 12.62 5.41
CA ALA A 71 11.91 13.45 4.92
C ALA A 71 12.71 12.81 3.77
N THR A 72 12.64 11.49 3.60
CA THR A 72 13.31 10.78 2.50
C THR A 72 12.61 11.03 1.16
N PHE A 73 11.30 11.32 1.17
CA PHE A 73 10.47 11.39 -0.03
C PHE A 73 9.78 12.74 -0.26
N ALA A 74 9.73 13.58 0.77
CA ALA A 74 8.95 14.80 0.77
C ALA A 74 9.61 15.89 1.61
N ASP A 75 9.41 17.12 1.17
CA ASP A 75 9.69 18.36 1.90
C ASP A 75 8.43 18.91 2.58
N ARG A 76 7.26 18.36 2.25
CA ARG A 76 5.96 18.82 2.76
C ARG A 76 5.06 17.64 3.13
N ALA A 77 4.18 17.81 4.11
CA ALA A 77 3.19 16.78 4.47
C ALA A 77 1.89 17.39 5.01
N ALA A 78 0.78 16.69 4.80
CA ALA A 78 -0.46 16.91 5.55
C ALA A 78 -0.64 15.81 6.59
N VAL A 79 -1.05 16.19 7.79
CA VAL A 79 -1.31 15.26 8.91
C VAL A 79 -2.81 15.13 9.10
N VAL A 80 -3.33 13.91 9.08
CA VAL A 80 -4.77 13.64 9.19
C VAL A 80 -5.02 12.67 10.34
N THR A 81 -5.80 13.10 11.33
CA THR A 81 -6.21 12.25 12.46
C THR A 81 -7.63 11.75 12.25
N TYR A 82 -7.80 10.43 12.15
CA TYR A 82 -9.09 9.76 12.13
C TYR A 82 -9.39 9.29 13.54
N SER A 83 -10.27 9.99 14.27
CA SER A 83 -10.74 9.53 15.57
C SER A 83 -12.05 10.20 15.97
N GLN A 84 -12.90 9.44 16.65
CA GLN A 84 -14.09 9.98 17.32
C GLN A 84 -13.73 10.67 18.64
N ASN A 85 -12.57 10.37 19.25
CA ASN A 85 -12.15 10.96 20.53
C ASN A 85 -11.35 12.28 20.30
N PRO A 86 -11.85 13.45 20.76
CA PRO A 86 -11.13 14.72 20.66
C PRO A 86 -9.79 14.78 21.39
N GLU A 87 -9.60 13.97 22.44
CA GLU A 87 -8.35 13.96 23.20
C GLU A 87 -7.17 13.41 22.38
N ARG A 88 -7.44 12.75 21.24
CA ARG A 88 -6.40 12.25 20.35
C ARG A 88 -5.80 13.32 19.43
N ASP A 89 -6.27 14.57 19.49
CA ASP A 89 -5.75 15.68 18.66
C ASP A 89 -4.28 16.04 19.01
N GLU A 90 -3.83 15.75 20.24
CA GLU A 90 -2.42 15.94 20.65
C GLU A 90 -1.45 15.11 19.82
N VAL A 91 -1.89 13.96 19.28
CA VAL A 91 -1.06 13.08 18.45
C VAL A 91 -0.62 13.79 17.17
N ALA A 92 -1.49 14.60 16.56
CA ALA A 92 -1.13 15.39 15.39
C ALA A 92 -0.07 16.45 15.71
N GLN A 93 -0.15 17.07 16.90
CA GLN A 93 0.85 18.05 17.35
C GLN A 93 2.20 17.39 17.63
N VAL A 94 2.23 16.22 18.27
CA VAL A 94 3.46 15.45 18.46
C VAL A 94 4.09 15.13 17.11
N MET A 95 3.30 14.61 16.17
CA MET A 95 3.78 14.32 14.82
C MET A 95 4.29 15.59 14.12
N ALA A 96 3.62 16.72 14.30
CA ALA A 96 4.01 17.99 13.71
C ALA A 96 5.41 18.43 14.16
N VAL A 97 5.71 18.32 15.46
CA VAL A 97 7.03 18.64 16.02
C VAL A 97 8.12 17.75 15.39
N HIS A 98 7.85 16.46 15.22
CA HIS A 98 8.81 15.53 14.63
C HIS A 98 9.04 15.79 13.13
N LEU A 99 7.98 16.08 12.36
CA LEU A 99 8.09 16.44 10.94
C LEU A 99 8.91 17.72 10.75
N PHE A 100 8.61 18.76 11.53
CA PHE A 100 9.36 20.01 11.50
C PHE A 100 10.84 19.79 11.85
N GLY A 101 11.13 19.01 12.90
CA GLY A 101 12.50 18.64 13.28
C GLY A 101 13.25 17.85 12.20
N ALA A 102 12.54 17.13 11.35
CA ALA A 102 13.08 16.39 10.20
C ALA A 102 13.17 17.23 8.91
N GLY A 103 12.73 18.50 8.93
CA GLY A 103 12.74 19.39 7.77
C GLY A 103 11.57 19.19 6.80
N VAL A 104 10.44 18.62 7.27
CA VAL A 104 9.21 18.45 6.49
C VAL A 104 8.18 19.48 6.95
N ASP A 105 7.82 20.40 6.06
CA ASP A 105 6.84 21.46 6.32
C ASP A 105 5.41 20.91 6.34
N ILE A 106 4.62 21.37 7.30
CA ILE A 106 3.22 20.92 7.42
C ILE A 106 2.34 21.86 6.63
N VAL A 107 1.63 21.30 5.65
CA VAL A 107 0.72 22.07 4.79
C VAL A 107 -0.66 22.20 5.41
N ASP A 108 -1.07 21.20 6.18
CA ASP A 108 -2.36 21.16 6.84
C ASP A 108 -2.36 20.11 7.97
N THR A 109 -3.19 20.34 8.98
CA THR A 109 -3.51 19.35 10.03
C THR A 109 -5.01 19.21 10.12
N LEU A 110 -5.50 18.04 9.71
CA LEU A 110 -6.91 17.75 9.55
C LEU A 110 -7.38 16.72 10.57
N ARG A 111 -8.65 16.82 10.95
CA ARG A 111 -9.32 15.84 11.78
C ARG A 111 -10.56 15.33 11.07
N VAL A 112 -10.75 14.01 11.12
CA VAL A 112 -11.91 13.32 10.56
C VAL A 112 -12.60 12.54 11.67
N SER A 113 -13.87 12.85 11.92
CA SER A 113 -14.71 12.19 12.93
C SER A 113 -15.41 10.92 12.44
N ASN A 114 -14.95 10.34 11.32
CA ASN A 114 -15.40 9.07 10.71
C ASN A 114 -16.71 9.08 9.89
N ASP A 115 -17.11 10.20 9.30
CA ASP A 115 -18.07 10.15 8.19
C ASP A 115 -17.31 9.77 6.91
N PRO A 116 -17.73 8.77 6.11
CA PRO A 116 -17.14 8.53 4.80
C PRO A 116 -17.29 9.81 3.98
N ALA A 117 -16.17 10.49 3.73
CA ALA A 117 -16.19 11.73 2.98
C ALA A 117 -16.80 11.46 1.60
N THR A 118 -17.90 12.15 1.30
CA THR A 118 -18.42 12.20 -0.06
C THR A 118 -17.29 12.65 -0.98
N PRO A 119 -17.06 11.97 -2.12
CA PRO A 119 -15.99 12.34 -3.03
C PRO A 119 -16.06 13.83 -3.37
N ASP A 120 -14.93 14.54 -3.31
CA ASP A 120 -14.89 15.96 -3.67
C ASP A 120 -15.21 16.08 -5.17
N PRO A 121 -16.31 16.76 -5.56
CA PRO A 121 -16.71 16.90 -6.96
C PRO A 121 -15.68 17.64 -7.83
N GLN A 122 -14.66 18.28 -7.22
CA GLN A 122 -13.57 18.96 -7.95
C GLN A 122 -12.42 18.01 -8.35
N LEU A 123 -12.44 16.73 -7.94
CA LEU A 123 -11.40 15.75 -8.28
C LEU A 123 -11.44 15.37 -9.76
N GLN A 124 -10.42 15.81 -10.50
CA GLN A 124 -10.26 15.43 -11.91
C GLN A 124 -9.61 14.05 -12.02
N GLY A 125 -10.19 13.15 -12.82
CA GLY A 125 -9.66 11.79 -13.05
C GLY A 125 -10.06 10.77 -11.98
N TRP A 126 -11.09 11.08 -11.18
CA TRP A 126 -11.60 10.24 -10.09
C TRP A 126 -11.89 8.77 -10.49
N ASP A 127 -12.30 8.50 -11.73
CA ASP A 127 -12.47 7.13 -12.25
C ASP A 127 -11.21 6.26 -12.10
N ALA A 128 -10.02 6.87 -12.13
CA ALA A 128 -8.75 6.18 -11.91
C ALA A 128 -8.55 5.71 -10.46
N LEU A 129 -9.20 6.35 -9.48
CA LEU A 129 -9.24 5.90 -8.10
C LEU A 129 -10.35 4.86 -7.88
N HIS A 130 -11.49 4.99 -8.57
CA HIS A 130 -12.65 4.10 -8.43
C HIS A 130 -12.43 2.63 -8.85
N GLY A 131 -11.40 2.34 -9.64
CA GLY A 131 -11.00 0.96 -9.94
C GLY A 131 -10.37 0.21 -8.75
N ARG A 132 -10.11 0.89 -7.63
CA ARG A 132 -9.55 0.28 -6.42
C ARG A 132 -10.67 -0.11 -5.46
N ARG A 133 -10.59 -1.34 -4.94
CA ARG A 133 -11.53 -1.82 -3.93
C ARG A 133 -11.12 -1.21 -2.58
N VAL A 134 -11.85 -0.19 -2.13
CA VAL A 134 -11.71 0.34 -0.78
C VAL A 134 -12.52 -0.54 0.15
N LEU A 135 -11.85 -1.12 1.15
CA LEU A 135 -12.48 -1.95 2.16
C LEU A 135 -12.85 -1.12 3.41
N ASP A 136 -13.81 -1.59 4.20
CA ASP A 136 -14.31 -0.81 5.34
C ASP A 136 -13.31 -0.81 6.50
N SER A 137 -12.43 -1.82 6.56
CA SER A 137 -11.42 -1.91 7.60
C SER A 137 -10.15 -2.66 7.18
N ARG A 138 -9.07 -2.48 7.95
CA ARG A 138 -7.84 -3.27 7.82
C ARG A 138 -8.11 -4.78 7.96
N ALA A 139 -9.00 -5.17 8.88
CA ALA A 139 -9.35 -6.57 9.10
C ALA A 139 -9.97 -7.21 7.85
N GLU A 140 -10.72 -6.44 7.05
CA GLU A 140 -11.25 -6.91 5.77
C GLU A 140 -10.17 -7.05 4.70
N VAL A 141 -9.16 -6.16 4.69
CA VAL A 141 -7.99 -6.33 3.82
C VAL A 141 -7.25 -7.62 4.19
N GLU A 142 -7.05 -7.86 5.49
CA GLU A 142 -6.42 -9.10 5.99
C GLU A 142 -7.23 -10.34 5.60
N ALA A 143 -8.56 -10.32 5.81
CA ALA A 143 -9.47 -11.40 5.41
C ALA A 143 -9.46 -11.65 3.89
N SER A 144 -9.20 -10.63 3.07
CA SER A 144 -9.16 -10.78 1.62
C SER A 144 -8.06 -11.71 1.13
N ALA A 145 -6.96 -11.88 1.88
CA ALA A 145 -5.83 -12.73 1.50
C ALA A 145 -5.70 -14.01 2.35
N GLN A 146 -6.65 -14.29 3.24
CA GLN A 146 -6.66 -15.50 4.05
C GLN A 146 -6.94 -16.76 3.23
N TYR A 147 -6.50 -17.92 3.75
CA TYR A 147 -6.81 -19.20 3.16
C TYR A 147 -8.31 -19.45 3.11
N ASP A 148 -8.82 -19.66 1.90
CA ASP A 148 -10.20 -20.01 1.59
C ASP A 148 -10.21 -21.00 0.40
N PRO A 149 -10.19 -22.32 0.67
CA PRO A 149 -10.15 -23.33 -0.39
C PRO A 149 -11.47 -23.50 -1.14
N THR A 150 -12.51 -22.74 -0.77
CA THR A 150 -13.82 -22.81 -1.44
C THR A 150 -13.91 -21.92 -2.68
N ASP A 151 -12.92 -21.05 -2.89
CA ASP A 151 -12.88 -20.16 -4.04
C ASP A 151 -12.66 -20.91 -5.36
N GLN A 152 -13.18 -20.32 -6.44
CA GLN A 152 -13.04 -20.89 -7.78
C GLN A 152 -11.57 -20.86 -8.23
N VAL A 153 -11.06 -22.03 -8.64
CA VAL A 153 -9.72 -22.18 -9.20
C VAL A 153 -9.79 -22.16 -10.72
N THR A 154 -9.25 -21.12 -11.34
CA THR A 154 -9.07 -21.07 -12.80
C THR A 154 -7.78 -21.81 -13.21
N PRO A 155 -7.60 -22.17 -14.50
CA PRO A 155 -6.35 -22.76 -14.98
C PRO A 155 -5.11 -21.89 -14.71
N GLU A 156 -5.24 -20.57 -14.80
CA GLU A 156 -4.17 -19.60 -14.53
C GLU A 156 -3.79 -19.60 -13.05
N VAL A 157 -4.79 -19.62 -12.15
CA VAL A 157 -4.60 -19.74 -10.70
C VAL A 157 -3.90 -21.06 -10.36
N ALA A 158 -4.34 -22.18 -10.95
CA ALA A 158 -3.72 -23.48 -10.76
C ALA A 158 -2.26 -23.51 -11.24
N ALA A 159 -1.95 -22.84 -12.36
CA ALA A 159 -0.59 -22.75 -12.88
C ALA A 159 0.33 -21.94 -11.95
N LEU A 160 -0.14 -20.83 -11.37
CA LEU A 160 0.61 -20.05 -10.39
C LEU A 160 0.92 -20.87 -9.12
N ILE A 161 -0.06 -21.61 -8.62
CA ILE A 161 0.10 -22.52 -7.48
C ILE A 161 1.16 -23.57 -7.80
N ALA A 162 1.04 -24.26 -8.94
CA ALA A 162 1.99 -25.30 -9.34
C ALA A 162 3.42 -24.75 -9.51
N GLN A 163 3.60 -23.54 -10.06
CA GLN A 163 4.90 -22.89 -10.15
C GLN A 163 5.51 -22.64 -8.77
N ALA A 164 4.72 -22.15 -7.81
CA ALA A 164 5.19 -21.94 -6.45
C ALA A 164 5.55 -23.24 -5.73
N GLU A 165 4.75 -24.30 -5.91
CA GLU A 165 4.99 -25.63 -5.33
C GLU A 165 6.23 -26.31 -5.91
N THR A 166 6.54 -26.06 -7.18
CA THR A 166 7.76 -26.57 -7.84
C THR A 166 9.03 -25.79 -7.46
N GLY A 167 8.91 -24.76 -6.62
CA GLY A 167 10.05 -24.02 -6.09
C GLY A 167 10.48 -22.82 -6.93
N ALA A 168 9.59 -22.28 -7.78
CA ALA A 168 9.86 -21.04 -8.52
C ALA A 168 10.26 -19.91 -7.57
N HIS A 169 11.28 -19.14 -7.95
CA HIS A 169 11.72 -18.02 -7.13
C HIS A 169 10.78 -16.81 -7.34
N PRO A 170 10.33 -16.10 -6.28
CA PRO A 170 9.42 -14.96 -6.40
C PRO A 170 9.92 -13.91 -7.39
N HIS A 171 11.24 -13.70 -7.46
CA HIS A 171 11.82 -12.75 -8.40
C HIS A 171 11.56 -13.11 -9.86
N GLU A 172 11.68 -14.38 -10.23
CA GLU A 172 11.45 -14.83 -11.60
C GLU A 172 9.97 -14.71 -11.96
N MET A 173 9.08 -15.06 -11.02
CA MET A 173 7.63 -14.92 -11.19
C MET A 173 7.23 -13.45 -11.39
N VAL A 174 7.73 -12.55 -10.56
CA VAL A 174 7.46 -11.10 -10.70
C VAL A 174 8.03 -10.58 -12.02
N ALA A 175 9.27 -10.92 -12.37
CA ALA A 175 9.88 -10.49 -13.62
C ALA A 175 9.09 -10.98 -14.85
N ALA A 176 8.64 -12.24 -14.84
CA ALA A 176 7.81 -12.80 -15.90
C ALA A 176 6.46 -12.08 -16.02
N ILE A 177 5.78 -11.82 -14.89
CA ILE A 177 4.51 -11.08 -14.86
C ILE A 177 4.69 -9.65 -15.37
N LEU A 178 5.77 -8.97 -14.98
CA LEU A 178 6.03 -7.58 -15.39
C LEU A 178 6.53 -7.46 -16.84
N ALA A 179 7.05 -8.53 -17.41
CA ALA A 179 7.46 -8.61 -18.82
C ALA A 179 6.27 -8.85 -19.77
N ASP A 180 5.14 -9.36 -19.26
CA ASP A 180 3.93 -9.54 -20.04
C ASP A 180 3.37 -8.17 -20.50
N PRO A 181 3.07 -7.98 -21.80
CA PRO A 181 2.44 -6.75 -22.31
C PRO A 181 1.01 -6.52 -21.79
N ALA A 182 0.35 -7.50 -21.18
CA ALA A 182 -0.91 -7.32 -20.49
C ALA A 182 -0.76 -6.40 -19.25
N PRO A 183 -1.77 -5.59 -18.89
CA PRO A 183 -1.65 -4.64 -17.79
C PRO A 183 -1.53 -5.36 -16.44
N THR A 184 -0.55 -4.95 -15.62
CA THR A 184 -0.27 -5.46 -14.26
C THR A 184 -1.49 -5.46 -13.33
N SER A 185 -2.50 -4.61 -13.60
CA SER A 185 -3.77 -4.56 -12.87
C SER A 185 -4.62 -5.83 -13.00
N ARG A 186 -4.34 -6.72 -13.97
CA ARG A 186 -4.98 -8.03 -14.09
C ARG A 186 -4.32 -9.10 -13.21
N CYS A 187 -3.04 -8.94 -12.90
CA CYS A 187 -2.26 -9.98 -12.24
C CYS A 187 -2.46 -10.00 -10.72
N VAL A 188 -2.72 -8.85 -10.08
CA VAL A 188 -2.95 -8.79 -8.63
C VAL A 188 -4.17 -9.65 -8.22
N PRO A 189 -5.35 -9.55 -8.86
CA PRO A 189 -6.49 -10.43 -8.55
C PRO A 189 -6.20 -11.92 -8.76
N GLU A 190 -5.46 -12.29 -9.81
CA GLU A 190 -5.12 -13.70 -10.11
C GLU A 190 -4.16 -14.28 -9.06
N VAL A 191 -3.11 -13.55 -8.70
CA VAL A 191 -2.17 -13.97 -7.66
C VAL A 191 -2.86 -13.98 -6.28
N LEU A 192 -3.75 -13.03 -6.00
CA LEU A 192 -4.57 -13.03 -4.79
C LEU A 192 -5.45 -14.28 -4.71
N ALA A 193 -6.13 -14.64 -5.81
CA ALA A 193 -6.91 -15.86 -5.88
C ALA A 193 -6.05 -17.11 -5.63
N ALA A 194 -4.83 -17.17 -6.18
CA ALA A 194 -3.89 -18.26 -5.92
C ALA A 194 -3.44 -18.33 -4.46
N VAL A 195 -3.13 -17.18 -3.86
CA VAL A 195 -2.76 -17.07 -2.43
C VAL A 195 -3.88 -17.59 -1.52
N ARG A 196 -5.14 -17.31 -1.84
CA ARG A 196 -6.31 -17.78 -1.06
C ARG A 196 -6.48 -19.30 -1.11
N GLN A 197 -5.95 -19.99 -2.12
CA GLN A 197 -6.02 -21.46 -2.23
C GLN A 197 -4.95 -22.20 -1.41
N LEU A 198 -3.97 -21.49 -0.85
CA LEU A 198 -2.83 -22.11 -0.20
C LEU A 198 -2.96 -22.10 1.32
N PRO A 199 -2.73 -23.24 2.01
CA PRO A 199 -2.71 -23.31 3.47
C PRO A 199 -1.63 -22.41 4.09
N ASP A 200 -1.87 -21.88 5.29
CA ASP A 200 -0.97 -20.91 5.93
C ASP A 200 0.44 -21.44 6.24
N ASP A 201 0.62 -22.76 6.34
CA ASP A 201 1.89 -23.43 6.64
C ASP A 201 2.67 -23.90 5.40
N SER A 202 2.15 -23.66 4.20
CA SER A 202 2.78 -24.12 2.95
C SER A 202 3.97 -23.25 2.52
N ALA A 203 5.02 -23.88 1.99
CA ALA A 203 6.15 -23.18 1.37
C ALA A 203 5.70 -22.32 0.16
N ALA A 204 4.68 -22.78 -0.58
CA ALA A 204 4.10 -22.05 -1.70
C ALA A 204 3.41 -20.76 -1.24
N THR A 205 2.84 -20.73 -0.03
CA THR A 205 2.24 -19.52 0.57
C THR A 205 3.29 -18.44 0.73
N ALA A 206 4.46 -18.80 1.26
CA ALA A 206 5.57 -17.85 1.37
C ALA A 206 6.00 -17.29 0.00
N VAL A 207 6.03 -18.12 -1.05
CA VAL A 207 6.37 -17.71 -2.42
C VAL A 207 5.33 -16.75 -2.99
N LEU A 208 4.07 -17.18 -3.12
CA LEU A 208 3.03 -16.39 -3.78
C LEU A 208 2.64 -15.15 -2.98
N CYS A 209 2.66 -15.19 -1.65
CA CYS A 209 2.45 -14.00 -0.85
C CYS A 209 3.58 -12.97 -1.06
N THR A 210 4.83 -13.41 -1.27
CA THR A 210 5.92 -12.49 -1.63
C THR A 210 5.69 -11.86 -3.01
N VAL A 211 5.27 -12.66 -4.00
CA VAL A 211 4.92 -12.16 -5.34
C VAL A 211 3.76 -11.15 -5.27
N LEU A 212 2.68 -11.52 -4.56
CA LEU A 212 1.52 -10.65 -4.33
C LEU A 212 1.94 -9.34 -3.68
N SER A 213 2.80 -9.40 -2.66
CA SER A 213 3.29 -8.22 -1.95
C SER A 213 3.94 -7.23 -2.90
N VAL A 214 4.87 -7.69 -3.74
CA VAL A 214 5.57 -6.85 -4.71
C VAL A 214 4.62 -6.27 -5.76
N LEU A 215 3.73 -7.10 -6.31
CA LEU A 215 2.78 -6.66 -7.34
C LEU A 215 1.77 -5.64 -6.79
N ALA A 216 1.23 -5.89 -5.59
CA ALA A 216 0.34 -4.96 -4.90
C ALA A 216 1.06 -3.64 -4.60
N TYR A 217 2.31 -3.70 -4.15
CA TYR A 217 3.12 -2.50 -3.91
C TYR A 217 3.37 -1.69 -5.18
N ILE A 218 3.73 -2.35 -6.29
CA ILE A 218 3.93 -1.70 -7.61
C ILE A 218 2.62 -1.10 -8.12
N ALA A 219 1.49 -1.78 -7.90
CA ALA A 219 0.15 -1.28 -8.23
C ALA A 219 -0.32 -0.16 -7.28
N GLY A 220 0.45 0.13 -6.22
CA GLY A 220 0.18 1.14 -5.21
C GLY A 220 -0.90 0.76 -4.21
N ASP A 221 -1.15 -0.54 -4.01
CA ASP A 221 -1.97 -1.12 -2.96
C ASP A 221 -1.07 -1.58 -1.80
N GLY A 222 -0.61 -0.61 -1.01
CA GLY A 222 0.30 -0.86 0.12
C GLY A 222 -0.35 -1.69 1.24
N ALA A 223 -1.67 -1.67 1.36
CA ALA A 223 -2.36 -2.46 2.39
C ALA A 223 -2.34 -3.94 2.03
N LEU A 224 -2.75 -4.30 0.81
CA LEU A 224 -2.64 -5.68 0.34
C LEU A 224 -1.18 -6.15 0.31
N ALA A 225 -0.24 -5.26 -0.03
CA ALA A 225 1.18 -5.58 -0.02
C ALA A 225 1.68 -5.98 1.38
N ASN A 226 1.27 -5.24 2.42
CA ASN A 226 1.60 -5.54 3.81
C ASN A 226 0.91 -6.81 4.32
N VAL A 227 -0.38 -7.00 4.00
CA VAL A 227 -1.10 -8.23 4.37
C VAL A 227 -0.39 -9.46 3.79
N ALA A 228 -0.01 -9.38 2.51
CA ALA A 228 0.69 -10.46 1.85
C ALA A 228 2.06 -10.74 2.49
N ILE A 229 2.88 -9.71 2.78
CA ILE A 229 4.21 -9.95 3.37
C ILE A 229 4.15 -10.53 4.77
N VAL A 230 3.21 -10.06 5.60
CA VAL A 230 2.98 -10.60 6.95
C VAL A 230 2.60 -12.07 6.86
N ARG A 231 1.71 -12.44 5.93
CA ARG A 231 1.33 -13.83 5.70
C ARG A 231 2.49 -14.67 5.18
N ALA A 232 3.34 -14.13 4.30
CA ALA A 232 4.53 -14.83 3.81
C ALA A 232 5.51 -15.18 4.94
N LEU A 233 5.77 -14.23 5.84
CA LEU A 233 6.66 -14.39 6.99
C LEU A 233 6.04 -15.28 8.08
N ALA A 234 4.72 -15.27 8.24
CA ALA A 234 4.02 -16.21 9.11
C ALA A 234 4.18 -17.66 8.62
N ALA A 235 4.02 -17.88 7.30
CA ALA A 235 4.19 -19.20 6.68
C ALA A 235 5.63 -19.70 6.77
N ARG A 236 6.62 -18.80 6.59
CA ARG A 236 8.05 -19.14 6.70
C ARG A 236 8.86 -17.95 7.24
N PRO A 237 9.11 -17.89 8.56
CA PRO A 237 9.80 -16.75 9.19
C PRO A 237 11.21 -16.48 8.65
N GLY A 238 11.91 -17.52 8.21
CA GLY A 238 13.26 -17.44 7.64
C GLY A 238 13.29 -17.24 6.12
N TYR A 239 12.20 -16.81 5.47
CA TYR A 239 12.18 -16.69 4.02
C TYR A 239 12.84 -15.39 3.53
N ASP A 240 14.09 -15.47 3.10
CA ASP A 240 14.91 -14.30 2.73
C ASP A 240 14.29 -13.37 1.67
N PRO A 241 13.63 -13.86 0.59
CA PRO A 241 12.92 -12.99 -0.34
C PRO A 241 11.84 -12.14 0.36
N ALA A 242 11.03 -12.73 1.25
CA ALA A 242 10.01 -11.99 1.97
C ALA A 242 10.63 -10.95 2.92
N ARG A 243 11.70 -11.30 3.65
CA ARG A 243 12.39 -10.36 4.55
C ARG A 243 13.02 -9.18 3.80
N THR A 244 13.55 -9.44 2.61
CA THR A 244 14.12 -8.39 1.75
C THR A 244 13.03 -7.41 1.32
N ILE A 245 11.88 -7.91 0.87
CA ILE A 245 10.75 -7.07 0.48
C ILE A 245 10.17 -6.31 1.68
N ASP A 246 10.01 -6.96 2.83
CA ASP A 246 9.59 -6.31 4.07
C ASP A 246 10.50 -5.14 4.48
N THR A 247 11.82 -5.32 4.35
CA THR A 247 12.81 -4.27 4.60
C THR A 247 12.65 -3.12 3.61
N LEU A 248 12.58 -3.41 2.30
CA LEU A 248 12.46 -2.38 1.27
C LEU A 248 11.16 -1.57 1.39
N MET A 249 10.05 -2.22 1.75
CA MET A 249 8.78 -1.56 2.00
C MET A 249 8.81 -0.73 3.28
N SER A 250 9.46 -1.25 4.33
CA SER A 250 9.69 -0.51 5.59
C SER A 250 10.61 0.69 5.40
N GLU A 251 11.45 0.71 4.37
CA GLU A 251 12.25 1.89 3.99
C GLU A 251 11.48 2.87 3.09
N GLY A 252 10.27 2.52 2.65
CA GLY A 252 9.41 3.37 1.81
C GLY A 252 9.88 3.51 0.36
N GLN A 253 10.67 2.58 -0.16
CA GLN A 253 11.26 2.67 -1.50
C GLN A 253 10.19 2.90 -2.59
N PRO A 254 10.29 3.92 -3.47
CA PRO A 254 9.22 4.24 -4.40
C PRO A 254 8.86 3.05 -5.31
N PRO A 255 7.57 2.81 -5.64
CA PRO A 255 7.15 1.72 -6.52
C PRO A 255 7.91 1.64 -7.85
N ALA A 256 8.31 2.79 -8.40
CA ALA A 256 9.13 2.86 -9.62
C ALA A 256 10.55 2.30 -9.43
N VAL A 257 11.14 2.49 -8.25
CA VAL A 257 12.47 1.96 -7.89
C VAL A 257 12.38 0.44 -7.72
N ILE A 258 11.37 -0.04 -6.98
CA ILE A 258 11.14 -1.48 -6.82
C ILE A 258 10.88 -2.14 -8.17
N ARG A 259 10.03 -1.54 -9.02
CA ARG A 259 9.78 -2.05 -10.38
C ARG A 259 11.04 -2.12 -11.24
N ALA A 260 11.97 -1.18 -11.09
CA ALA A 260 13.22 -1.19 -11.84
C ALA A 260 14.16 -2.34 -11.46
N ALA A 261 14.02 -2.90 -10.26
CA ALA A 261 14.81 -4.05 -9.81
C ALA A 261 14.43 -5.37 -10.50
N TYR A 262 13.27 -5.43 -11.16
CA TYR A 262 12.75 -6.63 -11.86
C TYR A 262 12.84 -6.52 -13.39
N ARG A 263 13.70 -5.64 -13.91
CA ARG A 263 13.95 -5.47 -15.34
C ARG A 263 15.16 -6.25 -15.82
#